data_AF-A0A4S2N703-F1
#
_entry.id   AF-A0A4S2N703-F1
#
_cell.length_a   1.000
_cell.length_b   1.000
_cell.length_c   1.000
_cell.angle_alpha   90.00
_cell.angle_beta   90.00
_cell.angle_gamma   90.00
#
_symmetry.space_group_name_H-M   'P 1'
#
loop_
_entity.id
_entity.type
_entity.pdbx_description
1 polymer ?
#
loop_
_entity_poly.entity_id
_entity_poly.type
_entity_poly.pdbx_seq_one_letter_code
_entity_poly.pdbx_strand_id
1 'polypeptide(L)'
;MVFWTLGCLYGASSVALGAFGAHGLKKIISDPAKIRTWETAAHYQLIHSGALLLAVTAAPNNRPAQILFTVGMTLFSGSIYALVLDPQRFKFLGPVTPLGGLCLIGGWLVLAFGTRGRSVALR
;
A
#
# COMPACT_ATOMS: atom_id res chain seq x y z
N MET A 1 10.09 -14.00 6.65
CA MET A 1 10.23 -12.84 7.56
C MET A 1 10.23 -11.51 6.83
N VAL A 2 10.93 -11.34 5.70
CA VAL A 2 10.99 -10.04 4.98
C VAL A 2 9.62 -9.40 4.73
N PHE A 3 8.67 -10.13 4.11
CA PHE A 3 7.32 -9.59 3.83
C PHE A 3 6.51 -9.26 5.08
N TRP A 4 6.73 -9.98 6.19
CA TRP A 4 6.11 -9.65 7.47
C TRP A 4 6.59 -8.28 7.96
N THR A 5 7.92 -8.09 8.00
CA THR A 5 8.52 -6.82 8.39
C THR A 5 8.06 -5.68 7.48
N LEU A 6 8.01 -5.91 6.17
CA LEU A 6 7.49 -4.92 5.22
C LEU A 6 6.02 -4.57 5.51
N GLY A 7 5.16 -5.57 5.75
CA GLY A 7 3.77 -5.33 6.14
C GLY A 7 3.65 -4.44 7.38
N CYS A 8 4.44 -4.71 8.43
CA CYS A 8 4.48 -3.87 9.63
C CYS A 8 4.97 -2.43 9.33
N LEU A 9 6.02 -2.28 8.51
CA LEU A 9 6.56 -0.97 8.15
C LEU A 9 5.59 -0.15 7.30
N TYR A 10 4.90 -0.76 6.32
CA TYR A 10 3.84 -0.09 5.55
C TYR A 10 2.67 0.32 6.44
N GLY A 11 2.25 -0.55 7.37
CA GLY A 11 1.20 -0.22 8.33
C GLY A 11 1.58 0.97 9.21
N ALA A 12 2.77 0.92 9.83
CA ALA A 12 3.25 1.99 10.70
C ALA A 12 3.42 3.33 9.96
N SER A 13 4.05 3.31 8.79
CA SER A 13 4.21 4.52 7.97
C SER A 13 2.87 5.05 7.46
N SER A 14 1.91 4.17 7.14
CA SER A 14 0.57 4.60 6.75
C SER A 14 -0.16 5.34 7.87
N VAL A 15 -0.03 4.88 9.12
CA VAL A 15 -0.60 5.57 10.29
C VAL A 15 0.07 6.93 10.46
N ALA A 16 1.40 6.99 10.38
CA ALA A 16 2.14 8.25 10.48
C ALA A 16 1.75 9.25 9.38
N LEU A 17 1.70 8.81 8.13
CA LEU A 17 1.33 9.64 6.98
C LEU A 17 -0.15 10.04 7.03
N GLY A 18 -1.05 9.16 7.48
CA GLY A 18 -2.46 9.49 7.71
C GLY A 18 -2.63 10.57 8.78
N ALA A 19 -1.94 10.44 9.92
CA ALA A 19 -1.95 11.44 10.99
C ALA A 19 -1.36 12.78 10.51
N PHE A 20 -0.26 12.74 9.75
CA PHE A 20 0.32 13.91 9.10
C PHE A 20 -0.67 14.56 8.14
N GLY A 21 -1.39 13.79 7.31
CA GLY A 21 -2.43 14.29 6.42
C GLY A 21 -3.53 15.07 7.17
N ALA A 22 -4.02 14.50 8.26
CA ALA A 22 -5.13 15.07 9.02
C ALA A 22 -4.75 16.29 9.88
N HIS A 23 -3.53 16.37 10.40
CA HIS A 23 -3.14 17.41 11.37
C HIS A 23 -2.05 18.36 10.87
N GLY A 24 -1.14 17.88 10.02
CA GLY A 24 0.01 18.62 9.51
C GLY A 24 -0.23 19.16 8.11
N LEU A 25 -0.52 18.29 7.15
CA LEU A 25 -0.61 18.63 5.73
C LEU A 25 -1.71 19.65 5.43
N LYS A 26 -2.86 19.58 6.12
CA LYS A 26 -3.95 20.57 6.03
C LYS A 26 -3.52 22.01 6.39
N LYS A 27 -2.43 22.18 7.14
CA LYS A 27 -1.84 23.50 7.46
C LYS A 27 -0.94 24.04 6.34
N ILE A 28 -0.51 23.18 5.42
CA ILE A 28 0.44 23.49 4.34
C ILE A 28 -0.28 23.55 2.99
N ILE A 29 -1.24 22.65 2.75
CA ILE A 29 -2.02 22.55 1.51
C ILE A 29 -3.48 22.88 1.81
N SER A 30 -4.00 23.93 1.18
CA SER A 30 -5.40 24.36 1.32
C SER A 30 -6.38 23.64 0.39
N ASP A 31 -5.88 23.04 -0.71
CA ASP A 31 -6.69 22.32 -1.69
C ASP A 31 -7.28 21.03 -1.10
N PRO A 32 -8.61 20.96 -0.87
CA PRO A 32 -9.25 19.79 -0.25
C PRO A 32 -9.11 18.53 -1.10
N ALA A 33 -9.02 18.65 -2.43
CA ALA A 33 -8.88 17.50 -3.32
C ALA A 33 -7.53 16.81 -3.10
N LYS A 34 -6.44 17.59 -2.98
CA LYS A 34 -5.10 17.04 -2.69
C LYS A 34 -5.04 16.36 -1.33
N ILE A 35 -5.69 16.94 -0.32
CA ILE A 35 -5.80 16.33 1.01
C ILE A 35 -6.54 15.00 0.94
N ARG A 36 -7.68 14.94 0.24
CA ARG A 36 -8.43 13.69 0.06
C ARG A 36 -7.62 12.63 -0.71
N THR A 37 -6.85 13.06 -1.70
CA THR A 37 -5.95 12.18 -2.45
C THR A 37 -4.83 11.61 -1.55
N TRP A 38 -4.25 12.42 -0.66
CA TRP A 38 -3.32 11.95 0.36
C TRP A 38 -3.94 10.94 1.33
N GLU A 39 -5.14 11.24 1.84
CA GLU A 39 -5.89 10.35 2.74
C GLU A 39 -6.20 9.01 2.06
N THR A 40 -6.50 9.03 0.75
CA THR A 40 -6.71 7.82 -0.07
C THR A 40 -5.43 6.98 -0.14
N ALA A 41 -4.27 7.59 -0.38
CA ALA A 41 -2.99 6.86 -0.41
C ALA A 41 -2.68 6.18 0.93
N ALA A 42 -2.90 6.87 2.05
CA ALA A 42 -2.77 6.27 3.39
C ALA A 42 -3.78 5.15 3.61
N HIS A 43 -5.04 5.35 3.28
CA HIS A 43 -6.04 4.32 3.45
C HIS A 43 -5.71 3.04 2.68
N TYR A 44 -5.31 3.17 1.40
CA TYR A 44 -4.93 2.03 0.58
C TYR A 44 -3.65 1.35 1.11
N GLN A 45 -2.66 2.11 1.55
CA GLN A 45 -1.45 1.54 2.14
C GLN A 45 -1.76 0.74 3.41
N LEU A 46 -2.61 1.26 4.30
CA LEU A 46 -3.00 0.56 5.52
C LEU A 46 -3.72 -0.76 5.22
N ILE A 47 -4.74 -0.72 4.36
CA ILE A 47 -5.52 -1.92 3.99
C ILE A 47 -4.60 -3.00 3.42
N HIS A 48 -3.73 -2.63 2.47
CA HIS A 48 -2.91 -3.61 1.77
C HIS A 48 -1.70 -4.06 2.60
N SER A 49 -1.29 -3.29 3.60
CA SER A 49 -0.35 -3.77 4.62
C SER A 49 -0.95 -4.89 5.45
N GLY A 50 -2.22 -4.76 5.85
CA GLY A 50 -2.98 -5.82 6.52
C GLY A 50 -3.18 -7.05 5.62
N ALA A 51 -3.50 -6.82 4.34
CA ALA A 51 -3.61 -7.89 3.35
C ALA A 51 -2.28 -8.63 3.16
N LEU A 52 -1.15 -7.92 3.15
CA LEU A 52 0.20 -8.51 3.09
C LEU A 52 0.50 -9.37 4.32
N LEU A 53 0.21 -8.86 5.52
CA LEU A 53 0.39 -9.62 6.76
C LEU A 53 -0.47 -10.90 6.75
N LEU A 54 -1.73 -10.80 6.31
CA LEU A 54 -2.61 -11.95 6.14
C LEU A 54 -2.09 -12.93 5.08
N ALA A 55 -1.60 -12.44 3.95
CA ALA A 55 -1.01 -13.29 2.92
C ALA A 55 0.22 -14.04 3.44
N VAL A 56 1.04 -13.42 4.29
CA VAL A 56 2.20 -14.08 4.91
C VAL A 56 1.79 -15.17 5.90
N THR A 57 0.70 -15.00 6.65
CA THR A 57 0.28 -15.95 7.70
C THR A 57 -0.63 -17.06 7.18
N ALA A 58 -1.63 -16.71 6.37
CA ALA A 58 -2.68 -17.62 5.90
C ALA A 58 -2.36 -18.26 4.54
N ALA A 59 -1.43 -17.67 3.78
CA ALA A 59 -1.00 -18.20 2.48
C ALA A 59 0.53 -18.04 2.30
N PRO A 60 1.35 -18.59 3.21
CA PRO A 60 2.80 -18.31 3.26
C PRO A 60 3.55 -18.63 1.97
N ASN A 61 3.09 -19.62 1.19
CA ASN A 61 3.68 -20.00 -0.09
C ASN A 61 3.22 -19.13 -1.27
N ASN A 62 2.22 -18.26 -1.09
CA ASN A 62 1.73 -17.35 -2.12
C ASN A 62 2.60 -16.08 -2.20
N ARG A 63 3.88 -16.28 -2.53
CA ARG A 63 4.85 -15.20 -2.74
C ARG A 63 4.43 -14.19 -3.81
N PRO A 64 3.81 -14.60 -4.93
CA PRO A 64 3.36 -13.63 -5.93
C PRO A 64 2.37 -12.59 -5.37
N ALA A 65 1.38 -13.00 -4.56
CA ALA A 65 0.49 -12.05 -3.89
C ALA A 65 1.25 -11.10 -2.94
N GLN A 66 2.19 -11.63 -2.16
CA GLN A 66 3.01 -10.84 -1.23
C GLN A 66 3.86 -9.78 -1.96
N ILE A 67 4.44 -10.14 -3.10
CA ILE A 67 5.21 -9.22 -3.97
C ILE A 67 4.27 -8.16 -4.56
N LEU A 68 3.13 -8.57 -5.11
CA LEU A 68 2.18 -7.66 -5.75
C LEU A 68 1.62 -6.62 -4.78
N PHE A 69 1.30 -6.99 -3.54
CA PHE A 69 0.90 -6.01 -2.52
C PHE A 69 2.03 -5.05 -2.16
N THR A 70 3.25 -5.55 -1.97
CA THR A 70 4.43 -4.73 -1.63
C THR A 70 4.73 -3.70 -2.73
N VAL A 71 4.83 -4.17 -3.97
CA VAL A 71 5.09 -3.32 -5.14
C VAL A 71 3.91 -2.36 -5.35
N GLY A 72 2.69 -2.86 -5.29
CA GLY A 72 1.49 -2.05 -5.48
C GLY A 72 1.36 -0.92 -4.47
N MET A 73 1.62 -1.15 -3.17
CA MET A 73 1.60 -0.08 -2.16
C MET A 73 2.67 0.98 -2.44
N THR A 74 3.88 0.56 -2.82
CA THR A 74 4.97 1.48 -3.14
C THR A 74 4.64 2.35 -4.34
N LEU A 75 4.15 1.73 -5.42
CA LEU A 75 3.88 2.42 -6.67
C LEU A 75 2.58 3.23 -6.64
N PHE A 76 1.56 2.80 -5.87
CA PHE A 76 0.28 3.50 -5.77
C PHE A 76 0.30 4.58 -4.69
N SER A 77 0.56 4.21 -3.44
CA SER A 77 0.51 5.16 -2.32
C SER A 77 1.73 6.08 -2.33
N GLY A 78 2.92 5.51 -2.56
CA GLY A 78 4.16 6.27 -2.61
C GLY A 78 4.17 7.36 -3.70
N SER A 79 3.70 7.05 -4.91
CA SER A 79 3.59 8.04 -5.99
C SER A 79 2.62 9.15 -5.65
N ILE A 80 1.45 8.82 -5.06
CA ILE A 80 0.45 9.81 -4.67
C ILE A 80 1.01 10.76 -3.62
N TYR A 81 1.70 10.26 -2.58
CA TYR A 81 2.32 11.14 -1.59
C TYR A 81 3.31 12.11 -2.22
N ALA A 82 4.19 11.62 -3.10
CA ALA A 82 5.15 12.46 -3.81
C ALA A 82 4.44 13.52 -4.68
N LEU A 83 3.42 13.12 -5.45
CA LEU A 83 2.64 14.02 -6.32
C LEU A 83 1.85 15.08 -5.52
N VAL A 84 1.37 14.75 -4.32
CA VAL A 84 0.68 15.73 -3.47
C VAL A 84 1.67 16.76 -2.91
N LEU A 85 2.86 16.34 -2.50
CA LEU A 85 3.88 17.24 -1.93
C LEU A 85 4.49 18.15 -2.98
N ASP A 86 4.83 17.63 -4.16
CA ASP A 86 5.43 18.42 -5.24
C ASP A 86 5.04 17.86 -6.63
N PRO A 87 3.87 18.27 -7.15
CA PRO A 87 3.35 17.73 -8.41
C PRO A 87 4.22 18.10 -9.61
N GLN A 88 4.91 19.24 -9.58
CA GLN A 88 5.75 19.68 -10.70
C GLN A 88 7.03 18.84 -10.80
N ARG A 89 7.68 18.61 -9.66
CA ARG A 89 8.87 17.75 -9.58
C ARG A 89 8.55 16.30 -9.87
N PHE A 90 7.42 15.81 -9.35
CA PHE A 90 7.07 14.38 -9.42
C PHE A 90 6.06 14.02 -10.49
N LYS A 91 5.76 14.91 -11.46
CA LYS A 91 4.78 14.68 -12.53
C LYS A 91 4.93 13.34 -13.28
N PHE A 92 6.18 12.86 -13.42
CA PHE A 92 6.49 11.60 -14.09
C PHE A 92 5.96 10.37 -13.34
N LEU A 93 5.61 10.50 -12.06
CA LEU A 93 4.98 9.45 -11.27
C LEU A 93 3.47 9.33 -11.53
N GLY A 94 2.86 10.24 -12.28
CA GLY A 94 1.42 10.17 -12.62
C GLY A 94 1.02 8.83 -13.23
N PRO A 95 1.70 8.36 -14.29
CA PRO A 95 1.46 7.02 -14.86
C PRO A 95 1.86 5.84 -13.97
N VAL A 96 2.63 6.06 -12.90
CA VAL A 96 3.07 4.99 -11.98
C VAL A 96 1.94 4.58 -11.04
N THR A 97 1.10 5.52 -10.61
CA THR A 97 -0.05 5.26 -9.74
C THR A 97 -0.99 4.16 -10.28
N PRO A 98 -1.49 4.21 -11.53
CA PRO A 98 -2.37 3.16 -12.04
C PRO A 98 -1.67 1.79 -12.16
N LEU A 99 -0.37 1.75 -12.46
CA LEU A 99 0.39 0.49 -12.43
C LEU A 99 0.42 -0.12 -11.02
N GLY A 100 0.62 0.72 -10.00
CA GLY A 100 0.50 0.30 -8.61
C GLY A 100 -0.89 -0.25 -8.28
N GLY A 101 -1.95 0.41 -8.76
CA GLY A 101 -3.33 -0.06 -8.62
C GLY A 101 -3.57 -1.43 -9.26
N LEU A 102 -3.04 -1.66 -10.46
CA LEU A 102 -3.08 -2.97 -11.13
C LEU A 102 -2.34 -4.05 -10.33
N CYS A 103 -1.19 -3.72 -9.73
CA CYS A 103 -0.49 -4.63 -8.83
C CYS A 103 -1.33 -4.95 -7.59
N LEU A 104 -1.99 -3.98 -6.97
CA LEU A 104 -2.87 -4.22 -5.82
C LEU A 104 -4.06 -5.13 -6.20
N ILE A 105 -4.72 -4.87 -7.33
CA ILE A 105 -5.79 -5.73 -7.86
C ILE A 105 -5.25 -7.15 -8.10
N GLY A 106 -4.12 -7.27 -8.79
CA GLY A 106 -3.46 -8.55 -9.03
C GLY A 106 -3.11 -9.27 -7.72
N GLY A 107 -2.65 -8.56 -6.69
CA GLY A 107 -2.35 -9.12 -5.38
C GLY A 107 -3.57 -9.80 -4.75
N TRP A 108 -4.75 -9.15 -4.80
CA TRP A 108 -5.99 -9.74 -4.32
C TRP A 108 -6.44 -10.95 -5.15
N LEU A 109 -6.40 -10.84 -6.48
CA LEU A 109 -6.79 -11.94 -7.37
C LEU A 109 -5.87 -13.16 -7.16
N VAL A 110 -4.56 -12.93 -7.08
CA VAL A 110 -3.59 -14.00 -6.84
C VAL A 110 -3.71 -14.55 -5.42
N LEU A 111 -4.08 -13.74 -4.42
CA LEU A 111 -4.39 -14.26 -3.09
C LEU A 111 -5.64 -15.16 -3.08
N ALA A 112 -6.65 -14.82 -3.90
CA ALA A 112 -7.91 -15.56 -4.01
C ALA A 112 -7.72 -16.91 -4.72
N PHE A 113 -7.01 -16.92 -5.84
CA PHE A 113 -6.90 -18.09 -6.73
C PHE A 113 -5.55 -18.81 -6.69
N GLY A 114 -4.54 -18.21 -6.05
CA GLY A 114 -3.22 -18.80 -5.90
C GLY A 114 -3.19 -19.90 -4.84
N THR A 115 -2.11 -20.67 -4.84
CA THR A 115 -1.94 -21.78 -3.91
C THR A 115 -1.77 -21.27 -2.48
N ARG A 116 -2.76 -21.52 -1.64
CA ARG A 116 -2.59 -21.43 -0.19
C ARG A 116 -1.71 -22.60 0.22
N GLY A 117 -0.42 -22.36 0.42
CA GLY A 117 0.42 -23.30 1.14
C GLY A 117 -0.27 -23.63 2.45
N ARG A 118 -0.72 -24.87 2.64
CA ARG A 118 -1.36 -25.31 3.89
C ARG A 118 -0.48 -24.85 5.06
N SER A 119 -0.93 -23.86 5.82
CA SER A 119 -0.38 -23.64 7.15
C SER A 119 -0.77 -24.87 7.96
N VAL A 120 0.19 -25.77 8.13
CA VAL A 120 0.14 -26.85 9.11
C VAL A 120 0.10 -26.17 10.47
N ALA A 121 -1.11 -25.87 10.95
CA ALA A 121 -1.38 -25.37 12.28
C ALA A 121 -2.62 -26.04 12.85
N LEU A 122 -2.61 -27.38 12.78
CA LEU A 122 -3.25 -28.28 13.74
C LEU A 122 -2.27 -29.44 13.95
N ARG A 123 -1.19 -29.17 14.69
CA ARG A 123 -0.43 -30.16 15.45
C ARG A 123 -0.11 -29.54 16.79
#